data_AF-A0A7S4QB83-F1
#
_entry.id   AF-A0A7S4QB83-F1
#
_cell.length_a   1.000
_cell.length_b   1.000
_cell.length_c   1.000
_cell.angle_alpha   90.00
_cell.angle_beta   90.00
_cell.angle_gamma   90.00
#
_symmetry.space_group_name_H-M   'P 1'
#
loop_
_entity.id
_entity.type
_entity.pdbx_description
1 polymer ?
#
loop_
_entity_poly.entity_id
_entity_poly.type
_entity_poly.pdbx_seq_one_letter_code
_entity_poly.pdbx_strand_id
1 'polypeptide(L)'
;MAPATSCPGQFGPYFWKVMIWAPSFGAWAASVAAQQWRGPCRFEELWVAAAEGFLVTIFTITSLQAPLFAWWSRKVERCMGMPAWVHRCAGLLELGVVGLRLGRSGAGPAAAVFGAAAADGAAARLCGTAHVATCGLMGGALWTWPLGVRVPRGVLPALVVLAASTLASDHWLRLALGPGALERPCWHLAALAALSVGAASARALFEPAVPRQAA
;
A
#
# COMPACT_ATOMS: atom_id res chain seq x y z
N MET A 1 -20.80 22.39 -5.58
CA MET A 1 -19.71 21.67 -6.28
C MET A 1 -19.38 22.46 -7.53
N ALA A 2 -18.17 23.01 -7.63
CA ALA A 2 -17.73 23.65 -8.87
C ALA A 2 -17.62 22.57 -9.98
N PRO A 3 -17.98 22.90 -11.24
CA PRO A 3 -17.85 21.95 -12.35
C PRO A 3 -16.38 21.54 -12.47
N ALA A 4 -16.14 20.23 -12.53
CA ALA A 4 -14.82 19.67 -12.77
C ALA A 4 -14.29 20.22 -14.10
N THR A 5 -13.46 21.25 -14.04
CA THR A 5 -12.73 21.75 -15.20
C THR A 5 -11.94 20.60 -15.77
N SER A 6 -12.22 20.28 -17.03
CA SER A 6 -11.69 19.19 -17.84
C SER A 6 -10.16 19.20 -17.87
N CYS A 7 -9.54 18.72 -16.80
CA CYS A 7 -8.12 18.46 -16.81
C CYS A 7 -7.96 17.01 -17.27
N PRO A 8 -7.32 16.75 -18.42
CA PRO A 8 -7.11 15.40 -18.89
C PRO A 8 -6.30 14.66 -17.81
N GLY A 9 -6.78 13.48 -17.40
CA GLY A 9 -6.21 12.61 -16.35
C GLY A 9 -4.77 12.22 -16.66
N GLN A 10 -3.85 13.17 -16.47
CA GLN A 10 -2.44 13.03 -16.72
C GLN A 10 -1.73 13.01 -15.39
N PHE A 11 -0.89 12.01 -15.21
CA PHE A 11 0.02 11.95 -14.08
C PHE A 11 0.91 13.19 -14.01
N GLY A 12 1.22 13.62 -12.79
CA GLY A 12 2.24 14.63 -12.56
C GLY A 12 3.63 14.10 -12.93
N PRO A 13 4.62 14.99 -13.14
CA PRO A 13 5.97 14.62 -13.55
C PRO A 13 6.70 13.71 -12.55
N TYR A 14 6.27 13.69 -11.28
CA TYR A 14 6.88 12.87 -10.23
C TYR A 14 6.12 11.57 -9.96
N PHE A 15 4.97 11.35 -10.60
CA PHE A 15 4.10 10.22 -10.33
C PHE A 15 4.85 8.88 -10.29
N TRP A 16 5.50 8.48 -11.39
CA TRP A 16 6.21 7.21 -11.48
C TRP A 16 7.46 7.16 -10.60
N LYS A 17 8.08 8.31 -10.37
CA LYS A 17 9.26 8.42 -9.51
C LYS A 17 8.89 8.10 -8.06
N VAL A 18 7.75 8.64 -7.61
CA VAL A 18 7.22 8.45 -6.26
C VAL A 18 6.56 7.08 -6.10
N MET A 19 5.77 6.63 -7.07
CA MET A 19 4.95 5.42 -6.93
C MET A 19 5.71 4.13 -7.21
N ILE A 20 6.81 4.18 -7.96
CA ILE A 20 7.57 2.98 -8.36
C ILE A 20 9.07 3.15 -8.10
N TRP A 21 9.72 4.21 -8.59
CA TRP A 21 11.19 4.24 -8.58
C TRP A 21 11.78 4.37 -7.17
N ALA A 22 11.31 5.33 -6.38
CA ALA A 22 11.77 5.51 -5.00
C ALA A 22 11.47 4.29 -4.11
N PRO A 23 10.24 3.71 -4.15
CA PRO A 23 9.96 2.44 -3.47
C PRO A 23 10.84 1.28 -3.91
N SER A 24 11.12 1.15 -5.22
CA SER A 24 12.04 0.12 -5.74
C SER A 24 13.47 0.32 -5.23
N PHE A 25 13.91 1.56 -5.05
CA PHE A 25 15.18 1.85 -4.41
C PHE A 25 15.18 1.43 -2.92
N GLY A 26 14.08 1.69 -2.21
CA GLY A 26 13.88 1.18 -0.84
C GLY A 26 13.92 -0.34 -0.75
N ALA A 27 13.29 -1.03 -1.72
CA ALA A 27 13.34 -2.48 -1.85
C ALA A 27 14.77 -2.99 -2.05
N TRP A 28 15.50 -2.38 -3.00
CA TRP A 28 16.90 -2.73 -3.26
C TRP A 28 17.79 -2.50 -2.03
N ALA A 29 17.67 -1.35 -1.37
CA ALA A 29 18.45 -1.01 -0.18
C ALA A 29 18.22 -2.01 0.96
N ALA A 30 16.96 -2.40 1.20
CA ALA A 30 16.62 -3.41 2.19
C ALA A 30 17.24 -4.79 1.87
N SER A 31 17.20 -5.22 0.62
CA SER A 31 17.83 -6.47 0.17
C SER A 31 19.35 -6.45 0.32
N VAL A 32 20.01 -5.35 -0.03
CA VAL A 32 21.47 -5.19 0.13
C VAL A 32 21.84 -5.22 1.61
N ALA A 33 21.11 -4.50 2.46
CA ALA A 33 21.34 -4.52 3.90
C ALA A 33 21.17 -5.93 4.47
N ALA A 34 20.14 -6.67 4.05
CA ALA A 34 19.92 -8.05 4.47
C ALA A 34 21.10 -8.96 4.12
N GLN A 35 21.60 -8.88 2.88
CA GLN A 35 22.79 -9.65 2.46
C GLN A 35 24.04 -9.29 3.25
N GLN A 36 24.29 -7.99 3.45
CA GLN A 36 25.49 -7.52 4.14
C GLN A 36 25.50 -7.93 5.62
N TRP A 37 24.35 -7.92 6.29
CA TRP A 37 24.28 -8.11 7.74
C TRP A 37 24.03 -9.57 8.12
N ARG A 38 23.31 -10.34 7.31
CA ARG A 38 23.03 -11.77 7.57
C ARG A 38 23.98 -12.72 6.86
N GLY A 39 24.80 -12.22 5.93
CA GLY A 39 25.58 -13.08 5.04
C GLY A 39 24.70 -13.74 3.97
N PRO A 40 25.05 -14.96 3.49
CA PRO A 40 24.30 -15.63 2.43
C PRO A 40 22.82 -15.86 2.80
N CYS A 41 21.93 -15.03 2.25
CA CYS A 41 20.49 -15.14 2.45
C CYS A 41 19.86 -16.07 1.40
N ARG A 42 18.78 -16.74 1.77
CA ARG A 42 17.95 -17.45 0.78
C ARG A 42 17.22 -16.43 -0.08
N PHE A 43 16.94 -16.80 -1.33
CA PHE A 43 16.20 -15.95 -2.27
C PHE A 43 14.85 -15.46 -1.69
N GLU A 44 14.11 -16.34 -1.00
CA GLU A 44 12.84 -15.98 -0.34
C GLU A 44 13.01 -14.84 0.69
N GLU A 45 14.07 -14.87 1.49
CA GLU A 45 14.33 -13.85 2.51
C GLU A 45 14.67 -12.49 1.88
N LEU A 46 15.40 -12.51 0.75
CA LEU A 46 15.69 -11.29 -0.01
C LEU A 46 14.45 -10.66 -0.61
N TRP A 47 13.50 -11.46 -1.09
CA TRP A 47 12.22 -10.93 -1.57
C TRP A 47 11.37 -10.32 -0.47
N VAL A 48 11.39 -10.91 0.73
CA VAL A 48 10.67 -10.36 1.88
C VAL A 48 11.30 -9.04 2.31
N ALA A 49 12.63 -8.97 2.39
CA ALA A 49 13.34 -7.71 2.65
C ALA A 49 13.02 -6.64 1.59
N ALA A 50 13.05 -7.02 0.30
CA ALA A 50 12.65 -6.14 -0.79
C ALA A 50 11.21 -5.65 -0.63
N ALA A 51 10.27 -6.54 -0.33
CA ALA A 51 8.86 -6.21 -0.17
C ALA A 51 8.62 -5.27 1.01
N GLU A 52 9.21 -5.53 2.17
CA GLU A 52 9.12 -4.64 3.34
C GLU A 52 9.76 -3.28 3.05
N GLY A 53 10.95 -3.25 2.43
CA GLY A 53 11.60 -2.00 2.01
C GLY A 53 10.75 -1.20 1.03
N PHE A 54 10.11 -1.86 0.07
CA PHE A 54 9.16 -1.24 -0.85
C PHE A 54 7.98 -0.63 -0.09
N LEU A 55 7.30 -1.42 0.76
CA LEU A 55 6.08 -1.04 1.47
C LEU A 55 6.31 0.13 2.43
N VAL A 56 7.38 0.07 3.23
CA VAL A 56 7.73 1.17 4.15
C VAL A 56 8.01 2.44 3.34
N THR A 57 8.75 2.33 2.24
CA THR A 57 9.09 3.50 1.42
C THR A 57 7.88 4.09 0.72
N ILE A 58 7.08 3.28 0.02
CA ILE A 58 5.89 3.78 -0.69
C ILE A 58 4.92 4.43 0.28
N PHE A 59 4.55 3.77 1.37
CA PHE A 59 3.57 4.32 2.30
C PHE A 59 4.09 5.54 3.07
N THR A 60 5.39 5.60 3.37
CA THR A 60 5.99 6.82 3.93
C THR A 60 5.87 7.98 2.95
N ILE A 61 6.24 7.78 1.68
CA ILE A 61 6.18 8.85 0.69
C ILE A 61 4.71 9.23 0.41
N THR A 62 3.83 8.27 0.20
CA THR A 62 2.42 8.55 -0.10
C THR A 62 1.70 9.19 1.08
N SER A 63 2.11 8.90 2.33
CA SER A 63 1.53 9.56 3.50
C SER A 63 1.68 11.09 3.47
N LEU A 64 2.69 11.61 2.76
CA LEU A 64 2.89 13.05 2.56
C LEU A 64 1.73 13.73 1.84
N GLN A 65 0.86 12.98 1.15
CA GLN A 65 -0.36 13.52 0.56
C GLN A 65 -1.32 14.11 1.61
N ALA A 66 -1.22 13.70 2.89
CA ALA A 66 -2.01 14.26 3.98
C ALA A 66 -1.52 15.67 4.42
N PRO A 67 -0.27 15.85 4.88
CA PRO A 67 0.23 17.17 5.28
C PRO A 67 0.58 18.08 4.11
N LEU A 68 0.98 17.54 2.96
CA LEU A 68 1.49 18.29 1.80
C LEU A 68 0.55 18.21 0.58
N PHE A 69 -0.76 18.12 0.81
CA PHE A 69 -1.77 17.94 -0.25
C PHE A 69 -1.58 18.87 -1.46
N ALA A 70 -1.36 20.17 -1.25
CA ALA A 70 -1.22 21.13 -2.35
C ALA A 70 0.04 20.91 -3.21
N TRP A 71 1.11 20.37 -2.63
CA TRP A 71 2.30 19.98 -3.38
C TRP A 71 2.05 18.64 -4.08
N TRP A 72 1.51 17.66 -3.36
CA TRP A 72 1.21 16.32 -3.85
C TRP A 72 0.30 16.37 -5.08
N SER A 73 -0.84 17.07 -4.95
CA SER A 73 -1.78 17.23 -6.04
C SER A 73 -1.11 17.90 -7.24
N ARG A 74 -0.34 18.97 -7.08
CA ARG A 74 0.29 19.66 -8.23
C ARG A 74 1.41 18.86 -8.90
N LYS A 75 2.20 18.09 -8.14
CA LYS A 75 3.47 17.53 -8.62
C LYS A 75 3.43 16.01 -8.87
N VAL A 76 2.63 15.27 -8.10
CA VAL A 76 2.54 13.82 -8.19
C VAL A 76 1.31 13.42 -9.00
N GLU A 77 0.12 13.86 -8.62
CA GLU A 77 -1.13 13.37 -9.23
C GLU A 77 -1.70 14.30 -10.32
N ARG A 78 -1.28 15.56 -10.28
CA ARG A 78 -1.82 16.69 -11.05
C ARG A 78 -3.30 16.93 -10.77
N CYS A 79 -4.17 16.37 -11.61
CA CYS A 79 -5.58 16.71 -11.64
C CYS A 79 -6.42 15.44 -11.75
N MET A 80 -6.26 14.55 -10.76
CA MET A 80 -7.09 13.35 -10.65
C MET A 80 -8.51 13.65 -10.19
N GLY A 81 -8.85 14.90 -9.84
CA GLY A 81 -10.22 15.31 -9.49
C GLY A 81 -10.71 14.77 -8.13
N MET A 82 -9.82 14.18 -7.34
CA MET A 82 -10.14 13.61 -6.05
C MET A 82 -10.24 14.70 -4.96
N PRO A 83 -11.28 14.69 -4.12
CA PRO A 83 -11.41 15.65 -3.03
C PRO A 83 -10.24 15.59 -2.04
N ALA A 84 -9.80 16.75 -1.54
CA ALA A 84 -8.67 16.85 -0.62
C ALA A 84 -8.81 15.98 0.65
N TRP A 85 -10.03 15.78 1.14
CA TRP A 85 -10.29 14.94 2.31
C TRP A 85 -9.92 13.48 2.05
N VAL A 86 -10.10 12.97 0.82
CA VAL A 86 -9.77 11.58 0.46
C VAL A 86 -8.27 11.37 0.58
N HIS A 87 -7.48 12.30 0.06
CA HIS A 87 -6.02 12.26 0.20
C HIS A 87 -5.58 12.31 1.65
N ARG A 88 -6.18 13.18 2.47
CA ARG A 88 -5.85 13.25 3.89
C ARG A 88 -6.15 11.94 4.61
N CYS A 89 -7.32 11.35 4.38
CA CYS A 89 -7.69 10.06 4.95
C CYS A 89 -6.75 8.95 4.47
N ALA A 90 -6.46 8.88 3.17
CA ALA A 90 -5.54 7.91 2.61
C ALA A 90 -4.14 8.06 3.23
N GLY A 91 -3.58 9.27 3.25
CA GLY A 91 -2.24 9.52 3.80
C GLY A 91 -2.13 9.21 5.30
N LEU A 92 -3.17 9.46 6.09
CA LEU A 92 -3.21 9.07 7.51
C LEU A 92 -3.28 7.54 7.68
N LEU A 93 -4.06 6.85 6.86
CA LEU A 93 -4.12 5.38 6.87
C LEU A 93 -2.80 4.76 6.43
N GLU A 94 -2.14 5.32 5.42
CA GLU A 94 -0.81 4.89 4.96
C GLU A 94 0.24 5.08 6.06
N LEU A 95 0.21 6.20 6.79
CA LEU A 95 1.03 6.38 7.98
C LEU A 95 0.72 5.33 9.05
N GLY A 96 -0.56 4.99 9.24
CA GLY A 96 -0.99 3.88 10.10
C GLY A 96 -0.41 2.53 9.66
N VAL A 97 -0.40 2.24 8.36
CA VAL A 97 0.22 1.04 7.79
C VAL A 97 1.72 1.01 8.08
N VAL A 98 2.43 2.13 7.88
CA VAL A 98 3.85 2.24 8.24
C VAL A 98 4.05 2.00 9.74
N GLY A 99 3.23 2.61 10.60
CA GLY A 99 3.29 2.42 12.05
C GLY A 99 3.04 0.97 12.48
N LEU A 100 2.15 0.24 11.79
CA LEU A 100 1.89 -1.17 12.03
C LEU A 100 3.05 -2.05 11.56
N ARG A 101 3.64 -1.76 10.39
CA ARG A 101 4.80 -2.48 9.84
C ARG A 101 6.08 -2.23 10.64
N LEU A 102 6.28 -0.99 11.10
CA LEU A 102 7.40 -0.58 11.94
C LEU A 102 7.14 -0.75 13.44
N GLY A 103 5.96 -1.22 13.82
CA GLY A 103 5.54 -1.37 15.21
C GLY A 103 6.42 -2.31 16.01
N ARG A 104 6.24 -2.29 17.34
CA ARG A 104 6.93 -3.05 18.39
C ARG A 104 8.46 -3.05 18.43
N SER A 105 9.17 -2.70 17.35
CA SER A 105 10.60 -2.29 17.23
C SER A 105 11.08 -2.32 15.76
N GLY A 106 10.19 -2.09 14.79
CA GLY A 106 10.50 -2.37 13.38
C GLY A 106 10.58 -3.85 13.07
N ALA A 107 9.97 -4.72 13.90
CA ALA A 107 10.25 -6.16 13.92
C ALA A 107 10.08 -6.84 12.55
N GLY A 108 9.14 -6.42 11.70
CA GLY A 108 9.04 -6.94 10.33
C GLY A 108 10.26 -6.57 9.47
N PRO A 109 10.48 -5.28 9.15
CA PRO A 109 11.64 -4.84 8.37
C PRO A 109 12.98 -5.19 9.02
N ALA A 110 13.10 -5.05 10.33
CA ALA A 110 14.28 -5.42 11.11
C ALA A 110 14.51 -6.93 11.10
N ALA A 111 13.49 -7.78 11.20
CA ALA A 111 13.68 -9.23 11.03
C ALA A 111 13.96 -9.61 9.57
N ALA A 112 13.46 -8.85 8.60
CA ALA A 112 13.80 -9.05 7.19
C ALA A 112 15.29 -8.80 6.94
N VAL A 113 15.83 -7.75 7.57
CA VAL A 113 17.23 -7.33 7.41
C VAL A 113 18.19 -8.05 8.36
N PHE A 114 17.79 -8.36 9.60
CA PHE A 114 18.67 -8.91 10.65
C PHE A 114 18.35 -10.37 11.02
N GLY A 115 17.22 -10.91 10.56
CA GLY A 115 16.88 -12.33 10.66
C GLY A 115 15.65 -12.68 11.51
N ALA A 116 15.13 -13.88 11.28
CA ALA A 116 13.85 -14.38 11.81
C ALA A 116 13.81 -14.66 13.32
N ALA A 117 14.93 -14.49 14.05
CA ALA A 117 14.99 -14.69 15.50
C ALA A 117 14.06 -13.74 16.30
N ALA A 118 13.47 -12.73 15.64
CA ALA A 118 12.55 -11.75 16.20
C ALA A 118 11.08 -11.90 15.73
N ALA A 119 10.72 -12.96 15.00
CA ALA A 119 9.37 -13.16 14.49
C ALA A 119 8.42 -13.66 15.61
N ASP A 120 7.99 -12.76 16.49
CA ASP A 120 6.96 -13.06 17.48
C ASP A 120 5.54 -13.01 16.87
N GLY A 121 4.60 -13.74 17.47
CA GLY A 121 3.21 -13.79 16.99
C GLY A 121 2.50 -12.43 17.01
N ALA A 122 2.93 -11.49 17.86
CA ALA A 122 2.35 -10.16 17.92
C ALA A 122 2.76 -9.31 16.70
N ALA A 123 4.04 -9.33 16.32
CA ALA A 123 4.58 -8.69 15.14
C ALA A 123 3.93 -9.25 13.86
N ALA A 124 3.73 -10.57 13.79
CA ALA A 124 3.02 -11.19 12.67
C ALA A 124 1.56 -10.73 12.55
N ARG A 125 0.84 -10.58 13.68
CA ARG A 125 -0.53 -10.01 13.70
C ARG A 125 -0.57 -8.54 13.35
N LEU A 126 0.43 -7.75 13.74
CA LEU A 126 0.57 -6.36 13.29
C LEU A 126 0.79 -6.30 11.78
N CYS A 127 1.62 -7.17 11.22
CA CYS A 127 1.80 -7.31 9.76
C CYS A 127 0.52 -7.77 9.06
N GLY A 128 -0.25 -8.66 9.67
CA GLY A 128 -1.59 -9.06 9.20
C GLY A 128 -2.56 -7.87 9.18
N THR A 129 -2.59 -7.09 10.26
CA THR A 129 -3.43 -5.88 10.35
C THR A 129 -3.02 -4.83 9.31
N ALA A 130 -1.72 -4.60 9.13
CA ALA A 130 -1.18 -3.71 8.11
C ALA A 130 -1.56 -4.17 6.69
N HIS A 131 -1.57 -5.49 6.46
CA HIS A 131 -2.00 -6.07 5.20
C HIS A 131 -3.49 -5.83 4.92
N VAL A 132 -4.36 -6.05 5.91
CA VAL A 132 -5.79 -5.76 5.80
C VAL A 132 -6.03 -4.28 5.45
N ALA A 133 -5.37 -3.36 6.17
CA ALA A 133 -5.47 -1.93 5.90
C ALA A 133 -4.96 -1.55 4.51
N THR A 134 -3.82 -2.13 4.10
CA THR A 134 -3.25 -1.98 2.75
C THR A 134 -4.25 -2.43 1.69
N CYS A 135 -4.85 -3.61 1.84
CA CYS A 135 -5.83 -4.13 0.90
C CYS A 135 -7.07 -3.21 0.82
N GLY A 136 -7.57 -2.69 1.93
CA GLY A 136 -8.63 -1.68 1.91
C GLY A 136 -8.29 -0.45 1.07
N LEU A 137 -7.10 0.14 1.28
CA LEU A 137 -6.62 1.28 0.50
C LEU A 137 -6.48 0.95 -0.99
N MET A 138 -5.83 -0.18 -1.29
CA MET A 138 -5.58 -0.60 -2.68
C MET A 138 -6.86 -0.98 -3.40
N GLY A 139 -7.88 -1.48 -2.71
CA GLY A 139 -9.20 -1.73 -3.30
C GLY A 139 -9.83 -0.44 -3.81
N GLY A 140 -9.77 0.61 -3.00
CA GLY A 140 -10.20 1.95 -3.41
C GLY A 140 -9.41 2.48 -4.60
N ALA A 141 -8.08 2.31 -4.60
CA ALA A 141 -7.23 2.72 -5.72
C ALA A 141 -7.52 1.93 -7.02
N LEU A 142 -7.63 0.60 -6.93
CA LEU A 142 -7.91 -0.28 -8.07
C LEU A 142 -9.24 0.03 -8.75
N TRP A 143 -10.23 0.54 -8.01
CA TRP A 143 -11.47 1.03 -8.60
C TRP A 143 -11.32 2.46 -9.13
N THR A 144 -10.84 3.38 -8.29
CA THR A 144 -10.81 4.82 -8.56
C THR A 144 -9.98 5.15 -9.78
N TRP A 145 -8.85 4.48 -9.97
CA TRP A 145 -7.91 4.82 -11.03
C TRP A 145 -8.44 4.52 -12.44
N PRO A 146 -8.83 3.28 -12.77
CA PRO A 146 -9.36 2.97 -14.09
C PRO A 146 -10.77 3.52 -14.31
N LEU A 147 -11.62 3.59 -13.28
CA LEU A 147 -13.05 3.87 -13.44
C LEU A 147 -13.44 5.29 -12.99
N GLY A 148 -12.96 5.74 -11.84
CA GLY A 148 -13.25 7.07 -11.31
C GLY A 148 -12.56 8.20 -12.08
N VAL A 149 -11.23 8.11 -12.21
CA VAL A 149 -10.39 9.16 -12.81
C VAL A 149 -9.94 8.82 -14.23
N ARG A 150 -10.28 7.62 -14.72
CA ARG A 150 -10.02 7.14 -16.10
C ARG A 150 -8.54 7.10 -16.49
N VAL A 151 -7.67 6.74 -15.56
CA VAL A 151 -6.23 6.57 -15.77
C VAL A 151 -5.81 5.13 -15.42
N PRO A 152 -6.08 4.15 -16.31
CA PRO A 152 -5.91 2.72 -16.00
C PRO A 152 -4.46 2.33 -15.73
N ARG A 153 -3.48 3.05 -16.29
CA ARG A 153 -2.06 2.76 -16.08
C ARG A 153 -1.64 2.79 -14.62
N GLY A 154 -2.37 3.51 -13.79
CA GLY A 154 -2.02 3.65 -12.40
C GLY A 154 -2.66 2.63 -11.46
N VAL A 155 -3.33 1.63 -12.04
CA VAL A 155 -3.54 0.33 -11.39
C VAL A 155 -2.20 -0.32 -11.02
N LEU A 156 -1.14 -0.09 -11.80
CA LEU A 156 0.13 -0.80 -11.63
C LEU A 156 0.75 -0.61 -10.23
N PRO A 157 0.93 0.60 -9.68
CA PRO A 157 1.41 0.77 -8.31
C PRO A 157 0.56 0.02 -7.28
N ALA A 158 -0.77 0.04 -7.42
CA ALA A 158 -1.65 -0.66 -6.49
C ALA A 158 -1.44 -2.18 -6.52
N LEU A 159 -1.26 -2.76 -7.72
CA LEU A 159 -0.94 -4.18 -7.85
C LEU A 159 0.42 -4.53 -7.25
N VAL A 160 1.44 -3.69 -7.44
CA VAL A 160 2.78 -3.92 -6.85
C VAL A 160 2.72 -3.84 -5.33
N VAL A 161 2.00 -2.87 -4.76
CA VAL A 161 1.78 -2.76 -3.31
C VAL A 161 1.06 -3.99 -2.77
N LEU A 162 0.00 -4.45 -3.45
CA LEU A 162 -0.72 -5.68 -3.05
C LEU A 162 0.20 -6.90 -3.06
N ALA A 163 0.94 -7.12 -4.15
CA ALA A 163 1.86 -8.25 -4.26
C ALA A 163 2.92 -8.21 -3.16
N ALA A 164 3.56 -7.06 -2.92
CA ALA A 164 4.54 -6.89 -1.86
C ALA A 164 3.93 -7.14 -0.47
N SER A 165 2.75 -6.57 -0.20
CA SER A 165 2.05 -6.69 1.08
C SER A 165 1.66 -8.14 1.38
N THR A 166 1.14 -8.86 0.38
CA THR A 166 0.79 -10.28 0.48
C THR A 166 2.03 -11.12 0.74
N LEU A 167 3.11 -10.95 -0.04
CA LEU A 167 4.34 -11.73 0.10
C LEU A 167 4.96 -11.54 1.49
N ALA A 168 5.12 -10.29 1.93
CA ALA A 168 5.70 -9.97 3.22
C ALA A 168 4.86 -10.51 4.37
N SER A 169 3.54 -10.23 4.38
CA SER A 169 2.68 -10.67 5.47
C SER A 169 2.48 -12.19 5.50
N ASP A 170 2.39 -12.84 4.35
CA ASP A 170 2.28 -14.29 4.29
C ASP A 170 3.54 -14.97 4.88
N HIS A 171 4.72 -14.45 4.57
CA HIS A 171 5.97 -14.94 5.14
C HIS A 171 5.99 -14.82 6.66
N TRP A 172 5.65 -13.64 7.21
CA TRP A 172 5.63 -13.43 8.66
C TRP A 172 4.60 -14.32 9.38
N LEU A 173 3.41 -14.45 8.80
CA LEU A 173 2.36 -15.32 9.36
C LEU A 173 2.79 -16.78 9.33
N ARG A 174 3.44 -17.25 8.25
CA ARG A 174 3.99 -18.61 8.16
C ARG A 174 5.06 -18.87 9.22
N LEU A 175 5.99 -17.93 9.39
CA LEU A 175 7.09 -18.07 10.35
C LEU A 175 6.59 -18.09 11.80
N ALA A 176 5.67 -17.19 12.17
CA ALA A 176 5.28 -17.00 13.56
C ALA A 176 4.15 -17.93 14.03
N LEU A 177 3.24 -18.34 13.15
CA LEU A 177 2.04 -19.12 13.53
C LEU A 177 2.17 -20.62 13.22
N GLY A 178 3.19 -21.02 12.47
CA GLY A 178 3.42 -22.40 12.08
C GLY A 178 2.50 -22.90 10.94
N PRO A 179 2.79 -24.09 10.37
CA PRO A 179 2.18 -24.57 9.13
C PRO A 179 0.70 -24.99 9.20
N GLY A 180 0.13 -25.13 10.41
CA GLY A 180 -1.25 -25.62 10.62
C GLY A 180 -2.23 -24.60 11.20
N ALA A 181 -1.81 -23.35 11.41
CA ALA A 181 -2.67 -22.35 12.05
C ALA A 181 -3.74 -21.82 11.09
N LEU A 182 -5.02 -22.01 11.44
CA LEU A 182 -6.18 -21.42 10.75
C LEU A 182 -6.16 -19.89 10.75
N GLU A 183 -5.40 -19.28 11.65
CA GLU A 183 -5.27 -17.82 11.74
C GLU A 183 -4.69 -17.20 10.45
N ARG A 184 -3.74 -17.87 9.76
CA ARG A 184 -3.16 -17.38 8.50
C ARG A 184 -4.20 -17.18 7.38
N PRO A 185 -5.00 -18.18 6.99
CA PRO A 185 -6.03 -17.96 5.97
C PRO A 185 -7.09 -16.95 6.41
N CYS A 186 -7.41 -16.84 7.71
CA CYS A 186 -8.31 -15.81 8.22
C CYS A 186 -7.79 -14.39 7.93
N TRP A 187 -6.49 -14.12 8.10
CA TRP A 187 -5.91 -12.82 7.76
C TRP A 187 -6.02 -12.49 6.27
N HIS A 188 -5.78 -13.45 5.38
CA HIS A 188 -5.91 -13.25 3.93
C HIS A 188 -7.37 -13.06 3.50
N LEU A 189 -8.31 -13.80 4.11
CA LEU A 189 -9.74 -13.59 3.88
C LEU A 189 -10.20 -12.21 4.36
N ALA A 190 -9.74 -11.77 5.53
CA ALA A 190 -10.01 -10.42 6.03
C ALA A 190 -9.43 -9.35 5.10
N ALA A 191 -8.23 -9.57 4.56
CA ALA A 191 -7.60 -8.65 3.61
C ALA A 191 -8.36 -8.60 2.28
N LEU A 192 -8.83 -9.73 1.76
CA LEU A 192 -9.68 -9.79 0.57
C LEU A 192 -11.02 -9.08 0.81
N ALA A 193 -11.65 -9.29 1.96
CA ALA A 193 -12.87 -8.58 2.33
C ALA A 193 -12.65 -7.06 2.38
N ALA A 194 -11.54 -6.61 3.00
CA ALA A 194 -11.17 -5.20 3.03
C ALA A 194 -10.92 -4.64 1.63
N LEU A 195 -10.24 -5.38 0.74
CA LEU A 195 -10.05 -5.03 -0.67
C LEU A 195 -11.39 -4.77 -1.36
N SER A 196 -12.36 -5.69 -1.20
CA SER A 196 -13.70 -5.56 -1.77
C SER A 196 -14.46 -4.37 -1.20
N VAL A 197 -14.40 -4.16 0.12
CA VAL A 197 -15.04 -3.02 0.79
C VAL A 197 -14.44 -1.70 0.31
N GLY A 198 -13.12 -1.62 0.18
CA GLY A 198 -12.43 -0.44 -0.35
C GLY A 198 -12.87 -0.09 -1.77
N ALA A 199 -12.92 -1.10 -2.65
CA ALA A 199 -13.39 -0.94 -4.03
C ALA A 199 -14.87 -0.51 -4.10
N ALA A 200 -15.74 -1.15 -3.30
CA ALA A 200 -17.16 -0.83 -3.24
C ALA A 200 -17.41 0.58 -2.67
N SER A 201 -16.63 0.99 -1.66
CA SER A 201 -16.71 2.34 -1.08
C SER A 201 -16.30 3.39 -2.09
N ALA A 202 -15.19 3.17 -2.81
CA ALA A 202 -14.76 4.06 -3.89
C ALA A 202 -15.83 4.16 -4.99
N ARG A 203 -16.42 3.02 -5.38
CA ARG A 203 -17.55 3.02 -6.31
C ARG A 203 -18.68 3.91 -5.80
N ALA A 204 -19.20 3.66 -4.60
CA ALA A 204 -20.33 4.41 -4.07
C ALA A 204 -20.07 5.93 -3.95
N LEU A 205 -18.82 6.32 -3.68
CA LEU A 205 -18.42 7.73 -3.52
C LEU A 205 -18.20 8.47 -4.85
N PHE A 206 -17.82 7.75 -5.91
CA PHE A 206 -17.38 8.35 -7.18
C PHE A 206 -18.20 7.89 -8.40
N GLU A 207 -19.23 7.07 -8.23
CA GLU A 207 -20.19 6.76 -9.29
C GLU A 207 -20.92 8.06 -9.69
N PRO A 208 -20.91 8.44 -10.98
CA PRO A 208 -21.60 9.65 -11.42
C PRO A 208 -23.08 9.52 -11.09
N ALA A 209 -23.68 10.56 -10.51
CA ALA A 209 -25.13 10.61 -10.33
C ALA A 209 -25.79 10.36 -11.69
N VAL A 210 -26.59 9.29 -11.81
CA VAL A 210 -27.41 9.05 -13.00
C VAL A 210 -28.23 10.32 -13.20
N PRO A 211 -28.11 11.00 -14.36
CA PRO A 211 -28.93 12.17 -14.61
C PRO A 211 -30.38 11.73 -14.45
N ARG A 212 -31.07 12.28 -13.45
CA ARG A 212 -32.52 12.11 -13.35
C ARG A 212 -33.04 12.60 -14.70
N GLN A 213 -33.53 11.67 -15.52
CA GLN A 213 -34.27 12.04 -16.71
C GLN A 213 -35.37 12.96 -16.19
N ALA A 214 -35.32 14.23 -16.62
CA ALA A 214 -36.35 15.19 -16.29
C ALA A 214 -37.65 14.61 -16.85
N ALA A 215 -38.49 14.12 -15.94
CA ALA A 215 -39.86 13.72 -16.23
C ALA A 215 -40.71 14.97 -16.45
#